data_AF-A0A8T5ZMD7-F1
#
_entry.id   AF-A0A8T5ZMD7-F1
#
_cell.length_a   1.000
_cell.length_b   1.000
_cell.length_c   1.000
_cell.angle_alpha   90.00
_cell.angle_beta   90.00
_cell.angle_gamma   90.00
#
_symmetry.space_group_name_H-M   'P 1'
#
loop_
_entity.id
_entity.type
_entity.pdbx_description
1 polymer ?
#
loop_
_entity_poly.entity_id
_entity_poly.type
_entity_poly.pdbx_seq_one_letter_code
_entity_poly.pdbx_strand_id
1 'polypeptide(L)'
;MQPKIYWIDNLRGIACLMVVMIHTTTWYVTNAHSVSPVTWDIANVLNSASRVSVPLFFMISGYLFFGERSAQPRHFLRIGLCLFFYSAIALLYIALFTSINVELALKNLLQKPVFYHLWFFFAIAVIYLVSPLIQVKNVGGKMLLVLMVVIGIIANPNTVPQKIDGFEWLPINLYINGDTFYYILYGMLGRAIGMMDTQHKALSWVSAVLFVTGVFIISRGTLYELQWRGNFADTWYLYCGPMVFICAIALLTL
;
A
#
# COMPACT_ATOMS: atom_id res chain seq x y z
N MET A 1 27.30 2.10 -15.12
CA MET A 1 25.85 2.35 -15.21
C MET A 1 25.15 1.03 -14.95
N GLN A 2 24.24 0.96 -13.97
CA GLN A 2 23.55 -0.31 -13.68
C GLN A 2 22.60 -0.65 -14.83
N PRO A 3 22.47 -1.93 -15.23
CA PRO A 3 21.50 -2.33 -16.23
C PRO A 3 20.11 -1.88 -15.77
N LYS A 4 19.43 -1.08 -16.59
CA LYS A 4 18.05 -0.67 -16.33
C LYS A 4 17.17 -1.90 -16.37
N ILE A 5 16.53 -2.19 -15.24
CA ILE A 5 15.56 -3.26 -15.16
C ILE A 5 14.23 -2.67 -15.65
N TYR A 6 13.98 -2.76 -16.95
CA TYR A 6 12.86 -2.08 -17.62
C TYR A 6 11.49 -2.36 -16.98
N TRP A 7 11.27 -3.58 -16.48
CA TRP A 7 10.01 -3.92 -15.82
C TRP A 7 9.77 -3.12 -14.52
N ILE A 8 10.83 -2.80 -13.77
CA ILE A 8 10.72 -2.01 -12.52
C ILE A 8 10.36 -0.57 -12.83
N ASP A 9 10.97 0.02 -13.84
CA ASP A 9 10.70 1.41 -14.23
C ASP A 9 9.27 1.55 -14.73
N ASN A 10 8.78 0.58 -15.52
CA ASN A 10 7.39 0.52 -15.97
C ASN A 10 6.41 0.35 -14.80
N LEU A 11 6.69 -0.58 -13.88
CA LEU A 11 5.84 -0.83 -12.72
C LEU A 11 5.76 0.40 -11.80
N ARG A 12 6.87 1.13 -11.61
CA ARG A 12 6.88 2.42 -10.90
C ARG A 12 6.01 3.45 -11.60
N GLY A 13 6.10 3.55 -12.93
CA GLY A 13 5.26 4.46 -13.72
C GLY A 13 3.78 4.15 -13.54
N ILE A 14 3.39 2.88 -13.63
CA ILE A 14 2.01 2.42 -13.40
C ILE A 14 1.57 2.75 -11.97
N ALA A 15 2.38 2.46 -10.96
CA ALA A 15 2.06 2.77 -9.57
C ALA A 15 1.89 4.29 -9.33
N CYS A 16 2.69 5.14 -9.97
CA CYS A 16 2.51 6.60 -9.93
C CYS A 16 1.16 7.03 -10.50
N LEU A 17 0.75 6.47 -11.65
CA LEU A 17 -0.55 6.77 -12.26
C LEU A 17 -1.71 6.31 -11.37
N MET A 18 -1.57 5.15 -10.71
CA MET A 18 -2.54 4.66 -9.75
C MET A 18 -2.66 5.59 -8.51
N VAL A 19 -1.56 6.15 -8.01
CA VAL A 19 -1.62 7.16 -6.93
C VAL A 19 -2.43 8.39 -7.37
N VAL A 20 -2.19 8.88 -8.57
CA VAL A 20 -2.98 9.98 -9.15
C VAL A 20 -4.46 9.59 -9.22
N MET A 21 -4.76 8.38 -9.70
CA MET A 21 -6.13 7.86 -9.78
C MET A 21 -6.82 7.79 -8.40
N ILE A 22 -6.13 7.36 -7.34
CA ILE A 22 -6.68 7.40 -5.98
C ILE A 22 -7.09 8.81 -5.62
N HIS A 23 -6.21 9.80 -5.82
CA HIS A 23 -6.47 11.17 -5.40
C HIS A 23 -7.56 11.85 -6.21
N THR A 24 -7.64 11.59 -7.52
CA THR A 24 -8.71 12.14 -8.36
C THR A 24 -10.07 11.52 -8.08
N THR A 25 -10.13 10.26 -7.66
CA THR A 25 -11.39 9.55 -7.37
C THR A 25 -11.85 9.70 -5.92
N THR A 26 -10.95 10.05 -4.98
CA THR A 26 -11.26 10.07 -3.53
C THR A 26 -12.46 10.95 -3.21
N TRP A 27 -12.56 12.15 -3.79
CA TRP A 27 -13.69 13.05 -3.52
C TRP A 27 -15.05 12.45 -3.92
N TYR A 28 -15.11 11.78 -5.08
CA TYR A 28 -16.33 11.12 -5.54
C TYR A 28 -16.75 9.99 -4.62
N VAL A 29 -15.78 9.20 -4.14
CA VAL A 29 -16.06 8.06 -3.28
C VAL A 29 -16.52 8.50 -1.88
N THR A 30 -15.91 9.56 -1.32
CA THR A 30 -16.27 10.06 0.02
C THR A 30 -17.54 10.92 0.04
N ASN A 31 -17.93 11.52 -1.09
CA ASN A 31 -19.15 12.34 -1.21
C ASN A 31 -20.23 11.60 -2.01
N ALA A 32 -20.50 10.34 -1.64
CA ALA A 32 -21.41 9.45 -2.37
C ALA A 32 -22.81 10.04 -2.60
N HIS A 33 -23.31 10.82 -1.63
CA HIS A 33 -24.63 11.46 -1.69
C HIS A 33 -24.69 12.67 -2.63
N SER A 34 -23.54 13.19 -3.06
CA SER A 34 -23.41 14.36 -3.93
C SER A 34 -23.19 14.00 -5.40
N VAL A 35 -23.12 12.71 -5.74
CA VAL A 35 -22.80 12.22 -7.09
C VAL A 35 -23.79 11.16 -7.52
N SER A 36 -23.90 10.91 -8.84
CA SER A 36 -24.77 9.84 -9.34
C SER A 36 -24.25 8.46 -8.91
N PRO A 37 -25.13 7.45 -8.74
CA PRO A 37 -24.69 6.08 -8.40
C PRO A 37 -23.70 5.49 -9.40
N VAL A 38 -23.87 5.80 -10.69
CA VAL A 38 -22.97 5.32 -11.76
C VAL A 38 -21.59 5.97 -11.64
N THR A 39 -21.55 7.30 -11.41
CA THR A 39 -20.29 8.03 -11.21
C THR A 39 -19.55 7.50 -9.98
N TRP A 40 -20.29 7.27 -8.89
CA TRP A 40 -19.72 6.71 -7.67
C TRP A 40 -19.14 5.31 -7.91
N ASP A 41 -19.88 4.42 -8.59
CA ASP A 41 -19.43 3.05 -8.83
C ASP A 41 -18.16 3.00 -9.70
N ILE A 42 -18.10 3.82 -10.75
CA ILE A 42 -16.89 3.97 -11.58
C ILE A 42 -15.71 4.47 -10.73
N ALA A 43 -15.91 5.52 -9.92
CA ALA A 43 -14.87 6.05 -9.05
C ALA A 43 -14.41 5.00 -8.02
N ASN A 44 -15.34 4.24 -7.45
CA ASN A 44 -15.08 3.16 -6.50
C ASN A 44 -14.24 2.04 -7.13
N VAL A 45 -14.60 1.57 -8.33
CA VAL A 45 -13.84 0.52 -9.04
C VAL A 45 -12.42 1.01 -9.38
N LEU A 46 -12.28 2.22 -9.92
CA LEU A 46 -10.98 2.80 -10.27
C LEU A 46 -10.09 3.01 -9.03
N ASN A 47 -10.68 3.48 -7.93
CA ASN A 47 -9.98 3.66 -6.67
C ASN A 47 -9.53 2.31 -6.10
N SER A 48 -10.43 1.32 -6.06
CA SER A 48 -10.15 -0.05 -5.62
C SER A 48 -9.00 -0.68 -6.39
N ALA A 49 -9.00 -0.57 -7.72
CA ALA A 49 -7.95 -1.07 -8.60
C ALA A 49 -6.58 -0.39 -8.35
N SER A 50 -6.60 0.84 -7.86
CA SER A 50 -5.40 1.65 -7.66
C SER A 50 -4.78 1.50 -6.26
N ARG A 51 -5.48 0.87 -5.30
CA ARG A 51 -5.00 0.69 -3.91
C ARG A 51 -3.70 -0.07 -3.78
N VAL A 52 -3.37 -0.92 -4.75
CA VAL A 52 -2.10 -1.65 -4.81
C VAL A 52 -0.87 -0.78 -5.04
N SER A 53 -1.03 0.47 -5.50
CA SER A 53 0.07 1.40 -5.80
C SER A 53 1.09 1.54 -4.68
N VAL A 54 0.62 1.78 -3.44
CA VAL A 54 1.48 1.96 -2.27
C VAL A 54 2.23 0.67 -1.90
N PRO A 55 1.56 -0.49 -1.74
CA PRO A 55 2.24 -1.78 -1.60
C PRO A 55 3.29 -2.06 -2.68
N LEU A 56 3.01 -1.75 -3.95
CA LEU A 56 3.95 -1.96 -5.05
C LEU A 56 5.23 -1.15 -4.85
N PHE A 57 5.16 0.10 -4.39
CA PHE A 57 6.38 0.87 -4.11
C PHE A 57 7.23 0.23 -3.00
N PHE A 58 6.60 -0.33 -1.96
CA PHE A 58 7.32 -1.06 -0.92
C PHE A 58 7.94 -2.35 -1.45
N MET A 59 7.21 -3.13 -2.25
CA MET A 59 7.70 -4.34 -2.90
C MET A 59 8.89 -4.05 -3.83
N ILE A 60 8.78 -3.03 -4.68
CA ILE A 60 9.87 -2.59 -5.57
C ILE A 60 11.10 -2.17 -4.76
N SER A 61 10.89 -1.47 -3.64
CA SER A 61 11.98 -0.99 -2.79
C SER A 61 12.69 -2.15 -2.10
N GLY A 62 11.93 -3.11 -1.56
CA GLY A 62 12.49 -4.34 -1.00
C GLY A 62 13.22 -5.20 -2.03
N TYR A 63 12.67 -5.32 -3.25
CA TYR A 63 13.36 -6.02 -4.34
C TYR A 63 14.77 -5.48 -4.61
N LEU A 64 14.91 -4.16 -4.55
CA LEU A 64 16.18 -3.46 -4.81
C LEU A 64 17.14 -3.44 -3.61
N PHE A 65 16.61 -3.39 -2.37
CA PHE A 65 17.40 -3.09 -1.16
C PHE A 65 17.43 -4.18 -0.07
N PHE A 66 16.62 -5.24 -0.15
CA PHE A 66 16.63 -6.35 0.83
C PHE A 66 17.44 -7.56 0.33
N GLY A 67 18.56 -7.29 -0.35
CA GLY A 67 19.46 -8.30 -0.91
C GLY A 67 20.90 -7.98 -0.56
N GLU A 68 21.81 -8.18 -1.53
CA GLU A 68 23.23 -7.83 -1.36
C GLU A 68 23.47 -6.32 -1.31
N ARG A 69 22.51 -5.54 -1.82
CA ARG A 69 22.56 -4.08 -1.84
C ARG A 69 21.64 -3.54 -0.76
N SER A 70 22.10 -2.53 -0.04
CA SER A 70 21.33 -1.79 0.96
C SER A 70 21.18 -0.31 0.57
N ALA A 71 20.29 0.39 1.25
CA ALA A 71 20.08 1.81 1.03
C ALA A 71 21.31 2.63 1.47
N GLN A 72 21.86 3.41 0.53
CA GLN A 72 22.97 4.34 0.76
C GLN A 72 22.51 5.72 1.28
N PRO A 73 23.39 6.50 1.94
CA PRO A 73 23.09 7.85 2.45
C PRO A 73 22.45 8.80 1.43
N ARG A 74 22.84 8.71 0.14
CA ARG A 74 22.25 9.50 -0.95
C ARG A 74 20.74 9.30 -1.11
N HIS A 75 20.23 8.10 -0.79
CA HIS A 75 18.79 7.82 -0.91
C HIS A 75 18.01 8.48 0.23
N PHE A 76 18.58 8.49 1.44
CA PHE A 76 18.02 9.23 2.58
C PHE A 76 18.06 10.74 2.33
N LEU A 77 19.16 11.27 1.78
CA LEU A 77 19.26 12.67 1.41
C LEU A 77 18.19 13.08 0.39
N ARG A 78 17.92 12.23 -0.62
CA ARG A 78 16.82 12.48 -1.56
C ARG A 78 15.46 12.51 -0.87
N ILE A 79 15.18 11.58 0.05
CA ILE A 79 13.92 11.59 0.84
C ILE A 79 13.82 12.87 1.67
N GLY A 80 14.89 13.23 2.39
CA GLY A 80 14.94 14.41 3.24
C GLY A 80 14.72 15.70 2.45
N LEU A 81 15.36 15.84 1.28
CA LEU A 81 15.16 16.99 0.39
C LEU A 81 13.73 17.06 -0.15
N CYS A 82 13.15 15.93 -0.57
CA CYS A 82 11.75 15.89 -1.02
C CYS A 82 10.79 16.28 0.12
N LEU A 83 10.98 15.69 1.31
CA LEU A 83 10.18 16.01 2.49
C LEU A 83 10.29 17.49 2.85
N PHE A 84 11.51 18.03 2.89
CA PHE A 84 11.75 19.44 3.19
C PHE A 84 11.06 20.34 2.17
N PHE A 85 11.27 20.10 0.87
CA PHE A 85 10.68 20.89 -0.20
C PHE A 85 9.16 20.91 -0.15
N TYR A 86 8.52 19.74 -0.09
CA TYR A 86 7.05 19.68 -0.04
C TYR A 86 6.48 20.18 1.29
N SER A 87 7.19 19.99 2.41
CA SER A 87 6.77 20.58 3.70
C SER A 87 6.88 22.10 3.69
N ALA A 88 7.90 22.67 3.04
CA ALA A 88 8.04 24.12 2.90
C ALA A 88 6.90 24.71 2.06
N ILE A 89 6.59 24.10 0.92
CA ILE A 89 5.43 24.49 0.10
C ILE A 89 4.13 24.39 0.90
N ALA A 90 3.99 23.32 1.68
CA ALA A 90 2.80 23.09 2.49
C ALA A 90 2.61 24.16 3.56
N LEU A 91 3.68 24.50 4.28
CA LEU A 91 3.66 25.55 5.29
C LEU A 91 3.40 26.92 4.68
N LEU A 92 3.96 27.20 3.49
CA LEU A 92 3.68 28.43 2.76
C LEU A 92 2.20 28.52 2.37
N TYR A 93 1.61 27.43 1.86
CA TYR A 93 0.19 27.36 1.55
C TYR A 93 -0.67 27.61 2.80
N ILE A 94 -0.33 26.97 3.92
CA ILE A 94 -1.01 27.16 5.21
C ILE A 94 -0.92 28.62 5.65
N ALA A 95 0.26 29.23 5.60
CA ALA A 95 0.49 30.60 6.02
C ALA A 95 -0.25 31.65 5.17
N LEU A 96 -0.40 31.39 3.87
CA LEU A 96 -1.00 32.34 2.92
C LEU A 96 -2.52 32.17 2.77
N PHE A 97 -3.04 30.94 2.91
CA PHE A 97 -4.41 30.62 2.52
C PHE A 97 -5.26 30.03 3.65
N THR A 98 -4.70 29.81 4.83
CA THR A 98 -5.44 29.24 5.98
C THR A 98 -5.20 30.04 7.26
N SER A 99 -6.15 29.98 8.19
CA SER A 99 -6.01 30.56 9.53
C SER A 99 -5.33 29.62 10.53
N ILE A 100 -4.70 28.54 10.05
CA ILE A 100 -4.05 27.54 10.91
C ILE A 100 -2.74 28.11 11.45
N ASN A 101 -2.49 27.90 12.76
CA ASN A 101 -1.30 28.39 13.41
C ASN A 101 -0.03 27.66 12.89
N VAL A 102 0.79 28.39 12.13
CA VAL A 102 2.05 27.93 11.55
C VAL A 102 3.05 27.46 12.62
N GLU A 103 3.05 28.09 13.80
CA GLU A 103 3.94 27.71 14.91
C GLU A 103 3.59 26.32 15.46
N LEU A 104 2.30 25.98 15.52
CA LEU A 104 1.84 24.66 15.92
C LEU A 104 2.18 23.60 14.86
N ALA A 105 2.07 23.94 13.57
CA ALA A 105 2.49 23.07 12.48
C ALA A 105 4.00 22.79 12.51
N LEU A 106 4.81 23.81 12.83
CA LEU A 106 6.27 23.68 12.99
C LEU A 106 6.64 22.82 14.21
N LYS A 107 5.98 23.01 15.37
CA LYS A 107 6.22 22.19 16.57
C LYS A 107 5.95 20.70 16.35
N ASN A 108 4.96 20.38 15.50
CA ASN A 108 4.56 19.01 15.21
C ASN A 108 5.23 18.40 13.97
N LEU A 109 6.12 19.12 13.29
CA LEU A 109 6.72 18.73 12.00
C LEU A 109 7.38 17.34 12.03
N LEU A 110 7.98 16.98 13.17
CA LEU A 110 8.65 15.70 13.38
C LEU A 110 7.71 14.59 13.85
N GLN A 111 6.53 14.95 14.38
CA GLN A 111 5.57 14.01 14.96
C GLN A 111 4.48 13.62 13.97
N LYS A 112 4.11 14.52 13.07
CA LYS A 112 3.07 14.33 12.06
C LYS A 112 3.50 15.00 10.76
N PRO A 113 3.20 14.38 9.60
CA PRO A 113 3.47 15.03 8.32
C PRO A 113 2.61 16.30 8.18
N VAL A 114 3.17 17.38 7.61
CA VAL A 114 2.46 18.66 7.41
C VAL A 114 1.21 18.48 6.55
N PHE A 115 1.31 17.63 5.53
CA PHE A 115 0.18 17.11 4.79
C PHE A 115 0.13 15.60 4.90
N TYR A 116 -1.08 15.07 5.07
CA TYR A 116 -1.31 13.63 5.14
C TYR A 116 -0.57 12.87 4.03
N HIS A 117 -0.58 13.33 2.79
CA HIS A 117 0.08 12.69 1.64
C HIS A 117 1.59 12.44 1.79
N LEU A 118 2.29 13.17 2.68
CA LEU A 118 3.72 13.01 2.91
C LEU A 118 4.06 11.80 3.81
N TRP A 119 3.05 11.14 4.41
CA TRP A 119 3.24 9.97 5.27
C TRP A 119 4.10 8.87 4.63
N PHE A 120 3.95 8.69 3.31
CA PHE A 120 4.67 7.66 2.55
C PHE A 120 6.19 7.81 2.65
N PHE A 121 6.71 9.05 2.70
CA PHE A 121 8.15 9.30 2.82
C PHE A 121 8.70 8.87 4.18
N PHE A 122 7.91 8.94 5.24
CA PHE A 122 8.28 8.42 6.55
C PHE A 122 8.33 6.89 6.53
N ALA A 123 7.31 6.25 5.96
CA ALA A 123 7.25 4.79 5.84
C ALA A 123 8.39 4.23 4.98
N ILE A 124 8.71 4.86 3.84
CA ILE A 124 9.81 4.40 2.98
C ILE A 124 11.19 4.64 3.61
N ALA A 125 11.35 5.68 4.44
CA ALA A 125 12.57 5.88 5.20
C ALA A 125 12.83 4.71 6.17
N VAL A 126 11.78 4.16 6.79
CA VAL A 126 11.90 2.95 7.64
C VAL A 126 12.39 1.76 6.82
N ILE A 127 11.84 1.52 5.62
CA ILE A 127 12.29 0.44 4.72
C ILE A 127 13.78 0.58 4.40
N TYR A 128 14.24 1.80 4.13
CA TYR A 128 15.65 2.05 3.85
C TYR A 128 16.52 1.85 5.09
N LEU A 129 16.05 2.26 6.27
CA LEU A 129 16.75 2.11 7.54
C LEU A 129 16.97 0.63 7.92
N VAL A 130 15.97 -0.23 7.67
CA VAL A 130 16.08 -1.67 7.96
C VAL A 130 16.79 -2.46 6.86
N SER A 131 16.98 -1.86 5.67
CA SER A 131 17.61 -2.55 4.53
C SER A 131 18.98 -3.18 4.79
N PRO A 132 19.94 -2.60 5.54
CA PRO A 132 21.20 -3.27 5.84
C PRO A 132 21.05 -4.46 6.81
N LEU A 133 19.94 -4.54 7.55
CA LEU A 133 19.68 -5.61 8.52
C LEU A 133 18.91 -6.79 7.91
N ILE A 134 18.23 -6.57 6.79
CA ILE A 134 17.34 -7.55 6.15
C ILE A 134 17.95 -8.03 4.84
N GLN A 135 18.32 -9.30 4.80
CA GLN A 135 18.68 -10.01 3.57
C GLN A 135 17.72 -11.18 3.37
N VAL A 136 16.81 -11.05 2.40
CA VAL A 136 15.82 -12.09 2.12
C VAL A 136 16.50 -13.25 1.41
N LYS A 137 16.42 -14.44 2.00
CA LYS A 137 16.93 -15.68 1.43
C LYS A 137 16.02 -16.20 0.33
N ASN A 138 16.54 -17.07 -0.53
CA ASN A 138 15.69 -17.80 -1.48
C ASN A 138 14.80 -18.78 -0.69
N VAL A 139 13.48 -18.69 -0.89
CA VAL A 139 12.47 -19.49 -0.19
C VAL A 139 11.65 -20.21 -1.26
N GLY A 140 11.30 -21.48 -1.06
CA GLY A 140 10.47 -22.21 -2.02
C GLY A 140 9.06 -21.61 -2.14
N GLY A 141 8.49 -21.61 -3.35
CA GLY A 141 7.19 -20.98 -3.65
C GLY A 141 6.04 -21.46 -2.75
N LYS A 142 6.00 -22.75 -2.38
CA LYS A 142 4.99 -23.29 -1.46
C LYS A 142 5.09 -22.67 -0.06
N MET A 143 6.30 -22.54 0.47
CA MET A 143 6.53 -21.92 1.78
C MET A 143 6.18 -20.44 1.74
N LEU A 144 6.56 -19.74 0.67
CA LEU A 144 6.20 -18.34 0.48
C LEU A 144 4.67 -18.14 0.44
N LEU A 145 3.95 -18.99 -0.28
CA LEU A 145 2.48 -18.97 -0.34
C LEU A 145 1.85 -19.20 1.03
N VAL A 146 2.35 -20.19 1.80
CA VAL A 146 1.87 -20.44 3.18
C VAL A 146 2.10 -19.20 4.06
N LEU A 147 3.27 -18.57 4.00
CA LEU A 147 3.55 -17.35 4.76
C LEU A 147 2.62 -16.20 4.36
N MET A 148 2.34 -16.03 3.06
CA MET A 148 1.41 -15.02 2.56
C MET A 148 -0.01 -15.24 3.09
N VAL A 149 -0.50 -16.49 3.09
CA VAL A 149 -1.84 -16.81 3.59
C VAL A 149 -1.93 -16.61 5.11
N VAL A 150 -0.96 -17.13 5.85
CA VAL A 150 -0.95 -17.03 7.32
C VAL A 150 -0.85 -15.57 7.77
N ILE A 151 0.11 -14.81 7.25
CA ILE A 151 0.39 -13.45 7.74
C ILE A 151 -0.51 -12.40 7.07
N GLY A 152 -0.81 -12.58 5.79
CA GLY A 152 -1.56 -11.61 4.99
C GLY A 152 -3.08 -11.71 5.16
N ILE A 153 -3.60 -12.88 5.56
CA ILE A 153 -5.05 -13.13 5.66
C ILE A 153 -5.43 -13.61 7.06
N ILE A 154 -4.87 -14.73 7.51
CA ILE A 154 -5.32 -15.42 8.72
C ILE A 154 -5.01 -14.60 9.98
N ALA A 155 -3.77 -14.13 10.10
CA ALA A 155 -3.28 -13.36 11.23
C ALA A 155 -3.34 -11.84 11.00
N ASN A 156 -4.04 -11.40 9.94
CA ASN A 156 -4.11 -9.98 9.61
C ASN A 156 -5.13 -9.27 10.49
N PRO A 157 -4.70 -8.29 11.31
CA PRO A 157 -5.61 -7.56 12.21
C PRO A 157 -6.68 -6.75 11.47
N ASN A 158 -6.48 -6.48 10.17
CA ASN A 158 -7.45 -5.78 9.31
C ASN A 158 -8.47 -6.73 8.65
N THR A 159 -8.40 -8.04 8.92
CA THR A 159 -9.40 -9.01 8.45
C THR A 159 -10.68 -8.84 9.26
N VAL A 160 -11.82 -8.79 8.57
CA VAL A 160 -13.14 -8.65 9.20
C VAL A 160 -13.39 -9.81 10.18
N PRO A 161 -13.63 -9.53 11.48
CA PRO A 161 -13.80 -10.56 12.48
C PRO A 161 -14.91 -11.57 12.15
N GLN A 162 -14.60 -12.86 12.25
CA GLN A 162 -15.58 -13.94 12.03
C GLN A 162 -15.88 -14.64 13.35
N LYS A 163 -17.17 -14.76 13.69
CA LYS A 163 -17.65 -15.36 14.93
C LYS A 163 -18.52 -16.58 14.67
N ILE A 164 -18.29 -17.66 15.41
CA ILE A 164 -19.14 -18.86 15.45
C ILE A 164 -19.52 -19.08 16.91
N ASP A 165 -20.81 -19.12 17.23
CA ASP A 165 -21.32 -19.32 18.60
C ASP A 165 -20.68 -18.41 19.67
N GLY A 166 -20.43 -17.15 19.31
CA GLY A 166 -19.81 -16.16 20.20
C GLY A 166 -18.27 -16.24 20.29
N PHE A 167 -17.65 -17.27 19.72
CA PHE A 167 -16.20 -17.41 19.61
C PHE A 167 -15.69 -16.73 18.32
N GLU A 168 -14.80 -15.75 18.48
CA GLU A 168 -14.10 -15.10 17.37
C GLU A 168 -12.90 -15.93 16.95
N TRP A 169 -12.98 -16.61 15.81
CA TRP A 169 -11.94 -17.53 15.34
C TRP A 169 -10.99 -16.89 14.31
N LEU A 170 -11.35 -15.73 13.77
CA LEU A 170 -10.57 -14.96 12.80
C LEU A 170 -10.71 -13.46 13.11
N PRO A 171 -9.63 -12.66 13.04
CA PRO A 171 -8.24 -13.06 12.76
C PRO A 171 -7.58 -13.82 13.92
N ILE A 172 -6.60 -14.68 13.59
CA ILE A 172 -5.77 -15.34 14.61
C ILE A 172 -4.75 -14.32 15.14
N ASN A 173 -4.83 -14.01 16.43
CA ASN A 173 -3.94 -13.04 17.04
C ASN A 173 -2.51 -13.60 17.21
N LEU A 174 -1.64 -13.29 16.24
CA LEU A 174 -0.19 -13.54 16.33
C LEU A 174 0.59 -12.35 16.92
N TYR A 175 -0.09 -11.42 17.61
CA TYR A 175 0.47 -10.17 18.14
C TYR A 175 1.11 -9.27 17.07
N ILE A 176 0.61 -9.33 15.84
CA ILE A 176 1.01 -8.45 14.75
C ILE A 176 0.28 -7.11 14.90
N ASN A 177 1.05 -6.04 15.13
CA ASN A 177 0.51 -4.70 15.33
C ASN A 177 1.22 -3.67 14.45
N GLY A 178 0.43 -2.75 13.90
CA GLY A 178 0.89 -1.58 13.17
C GLY A 178 1.18 -1.81 11.67
N ASP A 179 0.89 -0.79 10.87
CA ASP A 179 1.01 -0.84 9.41
C ASP A 179 2.46 -1.02 8.93
N THR A 180 3.43 -0.53 9.71
CA THR A 180 4.86 -0.65 9.39
C THR A 180 5.29 -2.11 9.22
N PHE A 181 4.71 -3.04 9.99
CA PHE A 181 4.98 -4.46 9.81
C PHE A 181 4.62 -4.92 8.40
N TYR A 182 3.44 -4.54 7.91
CA TYR A 182 2.98 -4.88 6.56
C TYR A 182 3.81 -4.19 5.48
N TYR A 183 4.28 -2.96 5.70
CA TYR A 183 5.18 -2.30 4.75
C TYR A 183 6.52 -3.03 4.63
N ILE A 184 7.10 -3.48 5.74
CA ILE A 184 8.32 -4.30 5.74
C ILE A 184 8.03 -5.66 5.09
N LEU A 185 6.90 -6.28 5.41
CA LEU A 185 6.46 -7.53 4.79
C LEU A 185 6.34 -7.39 3.26
N TYR A 186 5.70 -6.33 2.77
CA TYR A 186 5.65 -6.03 1.33
C TYR A 186 7.04 -5.93 0.73
N GLY A 187 7.99 -5.24 1.39
CA GLY A 187 9.38 -5.22 0.94
C GLY A 187 10.02 -6.61 0.88
N MET A 188 9.83 -7.44 1.90
CA MET A 188 10.37 -8.81 1.94
C MET A 188 9.76 -9.69 0.84
N LEU A 189 8.45 -9.62 0.65
CA LEU A 189 7.73 -10.35 -0.39
C LEU A 189 8.15 -9.88 -1.79
N GLY A 190 8.30 -8.58 -2.00
CA GLY A 190 8.78 -8.03 -3.26
C GLY A 190 10.14 -8.58 -3.67
N ARG A 191 11.06 -8.72 -2.70
CA ARG A 191 12.35 -9.38 -2.92
C ARG A 191 12.21 -10.88 -3.15
N ALA A 192 11.42 -11.58 -2.33
CA ALA A 192 11.24 -13.02 -2.45
C ALA A 192 10.64 -13.42 -3.81
N ILE A 193 9.56 -12.76 -4.23
CA ILE A 193 8.88 -12.99 -5.52
C ILE A 193 9.82 -12.64 -6.68
N GLY A 194 10.53 -11.50 -6.62
CA GLY A 194 11.42 -11.11 -7.71
C GLY A 194 12.68 -11.97 -7.87
N MET A 195 12.98 -12.87 -6.92
CA MET A 195 14.02 -13.90 -7.08
C MET A 195 13.48 -15.21 -7.68
N MET A 196 12.15 -15.35 -7.82
CA MET A 196 11.51 -16.52 -8.40
C MET A 196 11.33 -16.38 -9.91
N ASP A 197 11.28 -17.51 -10.60
CA ASP A 197 10.79 -17.55 -11.98
C ASP A 197 9.25 -17.56 -11.97
N THR A 198 8.66 -16.40 -12.23
CA THR A 198 7.20 -16.22 -12.27
C THR A 198 6.65 -16.20 -13.70
N GLN A 199 7.48 -16.39 -14.73
CA GLN A 199 7.09 -16.22 -16.15
C GLN A 199 6.30 -17.41 -16.73
N HIS A 200 5.42 -17.99 -15.93
CA HIS A 200 4.55 -19.10 -16.33
C HIS A 200 3.17 -18.58 -16.71
N LYS A 201 2.71 -18.88 -17.94
CA LYS A 201 1.39 -18.43 -18.45
C LYS A 201 0.23 -18.74 -17.50
N ALA A 202 0.23 -19.94 -16.90
CA ALA A 202 -0.81 -20.34 -15.96
C ALA A 202 -0.79 -19.46 -14.69
N LEU A 203 0.40 -19.13 -14.18
CA LEU A 203 0.56 -18.27 -13.02
C LEU A 203 0.12 -16.83 -13.34
N SER A 204 0.48 -16.29 -14.50
CA SER A 204 0.01 -14.97 -14.94
C SER A 204 -1.52 -14.92 -15.03
N TRP A 205 -2.16 -15.95 -15.59
CA TRP A 205 -3.64 -16.00 -15.64
C TRP A 205 -4.27 -16.07 -14.26
N VAL A 206 -3.75 -16.90 -13.36
CA VAL A 206 -4.24 -16.98 -11.98
C VAL A 206 -4.07 -15.63 -11.27
N SER A 207 -2.92 -14.97 -11.41
CA SER A 207 -2.66 -13.65 -10.85
C SER A 207 -3.60 -12.58 -11.42
N ALA A 208 -3.88 -12.59 -12.73
CA ALA A 208 -4.83 -11.67 -13.35
C ALA A 208 -6.24 -11.85 -12.76
N VAL A 209 -6.71 -13.10 -12.67
CA VAL A 209 -8.02 -13.43 -12.10
C VAL A 209 -8.09 -13.03 -10.63
N LEU A 210 -7.05 -13.31 -9.84
CA LEU A 210 -6.97 -12.92 -8.43
C LEU A 210 -7.02 -11.40 -8.27
N PHE A 211 -6.28 -10.65 -9.09
CA PHE A 211 -6.31 -9.19 -9.06
C PHE A 211 -7.70 -8.65 -9.37
N VAL A 212 -8.31 -9.08 -10.48
CA VAL A 212 -9.66 -8.61 -10.88
C VAL A 212 -10.70 -8.97 -9.83
N THR A 213 -10.65 -10.19 -9.31
CA THR A 213 -11.58 -10.66 -8.26
C THR A 213 -11.39 -9.87 -6.98
N GLY A 214 -10.15 -9.62 -6.56
CA GLY A 214 -9.87 -8.82 -5.36
C GLY A 214 -10.33 -7.37 -5.51
N VAL A 215 -10.13 -6.75 -6.67
CA VAL A 215 -10.67 -5.40 -6.98
C VAL A 215 -12.19 -5.39 -6.90
N PHE A 216 -12.85 -6.42 -7.44
CA PHE A 216 -14.30 -6.56 -7.35
C PHE A 216 -14.77 -6.69 -5.89
N ILE A 217 -14.11 -7.53 -5.08
CA ILE A 217 -14.42 -7.69 -3.66
C ILE A 217 -14.25 -6.37 -2.90
N ILE A 218 -13.15 -5.64 -3.10
CA ILE A 218 -12.92 -4.34 -2.47
C ILE A 218 -14.02 -3.36 -2.85
N SER A 219 -14.34 -3.26 -4.14
CA SER A 219 -15.36 -2.34 -4.65
C SER A 219 -16.75 -2.68 -4.09
N ARG A 220 -17.16 -3.94 -4.13
CA ARG A 220 -18.49 -4.36 -3.63
C ARG A 220 -18.58 -4.34 -2.11
N GLY A 221 -17.51 -4.70 -1.42
CA GLY A 221 -17.40 -4.56 0.03
C GLY A 221 -17.57 -3.10 0.47
N THR A 222 -16.92 -2.17 -0.23
CA THR A 222 -17.07 -0.72 0.01
C THR A 222 -18.50 -0.25 -0.24
N LEU A 223 -19.15 -0.71 -1.31
CA LEU A 223 -20.55 -0.38 -1.60
C LEU A 223 -21.49 -0.92 -0.51
N TYR A 224 -21.29 -2.17 -0.08
CA TYR A 224 -22.07 -2.77 0.98
C TYR A 224 -21.94 -1.98 2.29
N GLU A 225 -20.73 -1.59 2.69
CA GLU A 225 -20.53 -0.78 3.87
C GLU A 225 -21.13 0.61 3.75
N LEU A 226 -21.05 1.25 2.57
CA LEU A 226 -21.69 2.53 2.32
C LEU A 226 -23.21 2.44 2.52
N GLN A 227 -23.85 1.39 1.98
CA GLN A 227 -25.29 1.17 2.12
C GLN A 227 -25.68 0.86 3.57
N TRP A 228 -24.89 0.04 4.26
CA TRP A 228 -25.14 -0.35 5.65
C TRP A 228 -24.96 0.81 6.65
N ARG A 229 -23.88 1.58 6.50
CA ARG A 229 -23.53 2.67 7.41
C ARG A 229 -24.16 4.01 7.03
N GLY A 230 -24.67 4.13 5.80
CA GLY A 230 -25.16 5.39 5.24
C GLY A 230 -24.05 6.40 4.90
N ASN A 231 -22.79 6.03 5.06
CA ASN A 231 -21.63 6.87 4.76
C ASN A 231 -20.42 6.01 4.37
N PHE A 232 -19.45 6.62 3.68
CA PHE A 232 -18.22 5.96 3.25
C PHE A 232 -17.38 5.48 4.45
N ALA A 233 -16.87 4.25 4.33
CA ALA A 233 -15.87 3.67 5.22
C ALA A 233 -14.68 3.18 4.40
N ASP A 234 -13.47 3.37 4.92
CA ASP A 234 -12.22 3.04 4.24
C ASP A 234 -11.71 1.62 4.56
N THR A 235 -12.51 0.79 5.23
CA THR A 235 -12.13 -0.54 5.71
C THR A 235 -11.56 -1.44 4.60
N TRP A 236 -12.21 -1.47 3.44
CA TRP A 236 -11.76 -2.25 2.27
C TRP A 236 -10.60 -1.59 1.51
N TYR A 237 -10.32 -0.31 1.78
CA TYR A 237 -9.29 0.50 1.13
C TYR A 237 -7.96 0.53 1.89
N LEU A 238 -7.90 -0.09 3.06
CA LEU A 238 -6.68 -0.17 3.87
C LEU A 238 -5.56 -0.87 3.09
N TYR A 239 -4.39 -0.23 2.99
CA TYR A 239 -3.23 -0.78 2.30
C TYR A 239 -2.71 -2.08 2.94
N CYS A 240 -2.93 -2.23 4.24
CA CYS A 240 -2.60 -3.42 5.02
C CYS A 240 -3.78 -4.41 5.08
N GLY A 241 -4.90 -4.12 4.43
CA GLY A 241 -6.06 -4.99 4.36
C GLY A 241 -5.79 -6.26 3.53
N PRO A 242 -6.43 -7.39 3.86
CA PRO A 242 -6.14 -8.69 3.24
C PRO A 242 -6.37 -8.70 1.73
N MET A 243 -7.40 -8.01 1.23
CA MET A 243 -7.68 -7.96 -0.21
C MET A 243 -6.67 -7.11 -0.98
N VAL A 244 -6.29 -5.94 -0.44
CA VAL A 244 -5.25 -5.11 -1.05
C VAL A 244 -3.91 -5.86 -1.07
N PHE A 245 -3.62 -6.61 -0.01
CA PHE A 245 -2.44 -7.48 0.07
C PHE A 245 -2.42 -8.55 -1.03
N ILE A 246 -3.53 -9.28 -1.22
CA ILE A 246 -3.66 -10.26 -2.31
C ILE A 246 -3.49 -9.60 -3.67
N CYS A 247 -4.18 -8.48 -3.92
CA CYS A 247 -4.08 -7.76 -5.19
C CYS A 247 -2.65 -7.28 -5.48
N ALA A 248 -1.93 -6.79 -4.47
CA ALA A 248 -0.56 -6.31 -4.64
C ALA A 248 0.40 -7.45 -5.03
N ILE A 249 0.27 -8.62 -4.39
CA ILE A 249 1.08 -9.80 -4.71
C ILE A 249 0.74 -10.32 -6.12
N ALA A 250 -0.55 -10.42 -6.43
CA ALA A 250 -1.02 -10.85 -7.73
C ALA A 250 -0.48 -9.95 -8.85
N LEU A 251 -0.57 -8.63 -8.67
CA LEU A 251 -0.10 -7.67 -9.67
C LEU A 251 1.43 -7.65 -9.82
N LEU A 252 2.20 -7.86 -8.75
CA LEU A 252 3.66 -8.00 -8.86
C LEU A 252 4.07 -9.28 -9.59
N THR A 253 3.26 -10.34 -9.49
CA THR A 253 3.55 -11.65 -10.08
C THR A 253 3.19 -11.73 -11.57
N LEU A 254 2.39 -10.78 -12.07
CA LEU A 254 2.01 -10.64 -13.49
C LEU A 254 3.21 -10.23 -14.36
#